data_AF-A0A0G4P6J4-F1
#
_entry.id   AF-A0A0G4P6J4-F1
#
_cell.length_a   1.000
_cell.length_b   1.000
_cell.length_c   1.000
_cell.angle_alpha   90.00
_cell.angle_beta   90.00
_cell.angle_gamma   90.00
#
_symmetry.space_group_name_H-M   'P 1'
#
loop_
_entity.id
_entity.type
_entity.pdbx_description
1 polymer ?
#
loop_
_entity_poly.entity_id
_entity_poly.type
_entity_poly.pdbx_seq_one_letter_code
_entity_poly.pdbx_strand_id
1 'polypeptide(L)'
;MQPADKPTRSKIDLTLPREKTQDEIKLEQSGDIDALQRTVQEEQILAKKPETTCSWPIYRNDIQAELQALNKRYWLLERQWWKVRNSFVEGPLIRAFDLWRSHPLWYMHRVLVEDCVRRGGCCSRSCGCCADRKINKTRQLGAGHCVELCGCCHRARGFALTKKEKRKFLTDFHIVNDGSFYRMRINRVSIWGLSLDSHDNPFDMIVIPPGCEKIVLKEQMAKDKAEQVDEGFILIDEEEKEEVGASG
;
A
#
# COMPACT_ATOMS: atom_id res chain seq x y z
N MET A 1 29.04 53.43 28.64
CA MET A 1 27.99 52.72 27.88
C MET A 1 28.68 51.87 26.83
N GLN A 2 28.69 50.55 26.98
CA GLN A 2 29.17 49.62 25.96
C GLN A 2 28.01 49.24 25.03
N PRO A 3 28.24 49.04 23.71
CA PRO A 3 27.19 48.61 22.82
C PRO A 3 26.91 47.12 23.02
N ALA A 4 25.63 46.77 23.14
CA ALA A 4 25.16 45.39 23.28
C ALA A 4 25.39 44.60 22.00
N ASP A 5 26.05 43.45 22.12
CA ASP A 5 26.18 42.46 21.05
C ASP A 5 24.80 41.94 20.64
N LYS A 6 24.45 42.11 19.36
CA LYS A 6 23.26 41.51 18.76
C LYS A 6 23.44 40.00 18.68
N PRO A 7 22.43 39.19 19.04
CA PRO A 7 22.51 37.75 18.89
C PRO A 7 22.51 37.42 17.39
N THR A 8 23.64 36.90 16.92
CA THR A 8 23.79 36.36 15.57
C THR A 8 22.79 35.21 15.41
N ARG A 9 21.69 35.48 14.70
CA ARG A 9 20.71 34.48 14.31
C ARG A 9 21.46 33.44 13.48
N SER A 10 21.77 32.29 14.08
CA SER A 10 22.35 31.18 13.36
C SER A 10 21.39 30.84 12.22
N LYS A 11 21.85 31.00 10.99
CA LYS A 11 21.21 30.39 9.84
C LYS A 11 21.26 28.90 10.12
N ILE A 12 20.15 28.34 10.57
CA ILE A 12 19.92 26.91 10.47
C ILE A 12 19.93 26.65 8.97
N ASP A 13 21.04 26.14 8.48
CA ASP A 13 21.17 25.67 7.12
C ASP A 13 20.27 24.43 7.01
N LEU A 14 19.03 24.64 6.57
CA LEU A 14 18.07 23.59 6.22
C LEU A 14 18.43 22.97 4.85
N THR A 15 19.71 22.75 4.60
CA THR A 15 20.14 21.86 3.52
C THR A 15 19.82 20.44 3.96
N LEU A 16 18.56 20.03 3.72
CA LEU A 16 18.16 18.63 3.76
C LEU A 16 19.22 17.81 3.03
N PRO A 17 19.82 16.77 3.65
CA PRO A 17 20.71 15.90 2.91
C PRO A 17 19.98 15.38 1.68
N ARG A 18 20.50 15.70 0.50
CA ARG A 18 20.05 15.13 -0.78
C ARG A 18 20.25 13.60 -0.83
N GLU A 19 20.95 13.04 0.14
CA GLU A 19 21.34 11.64 0.21
C GLU A 19 20.41 10.89 1.17
N LYS A 20 19.78 9.83 0.65
CA LYS A 20 18.98 8.91 1.46
C LYS A 20 19.85 8.30 2.55
N THR A 21 19.29 8.18 3.74
CA THR A 21 19.90 7.42 4.83
C THR A 21 20.05 5.95 4.43
N GLN A 22 21.02 5.27 5.03
CA GLN A 22 21.23 3.84 4.81
C GLN A 22 19.98 3.01 5.17
N ASP A 23 19.16 3.52 6.08
CA ASP A 23 17.93 2.90 6.55
C ASP A 23 16.78 3.04 5.54
N GLU A 24 16.63 4.20 4.91
CA GLU A 24 15.72 4.39 3.77
C GLU A 24 16.09 3.47 2.60
N ILE A 25 17.39 3.38 2.28
CA ILE A 25 17.88 2.48 1.23
C ILE A 25 17.54 1.03 1.56
N LYS A 26 17.78 0.60 2.80
CA LYS A 26 17.44 -0.76 3.25
C LYS A 26 15.94 -1.02 3.14
N LEU A 27 15.07 -0.10 3.55
CA LEU A 27 13.61 -0.27 3.42
C LEU A 27 13.17 -0.38 1.96
N GLU A 28 13.71 0.47 1.09
CA GLU A 28 13.41 0.47 -0.34
C GLU A 28 13.90 -0.79 -1.06
N GLN A 29 15.03 -1.35 -0.64
CA GLN A 29 15.64 -2.51 -1.28
C GLN A 29 15.16 -3.85 -0.70
N SER A 30 14.88 -3.91 0.60
CA SER A 30 14.65 -5.17 1.31
C SER A 30 13.25 -5.75 1.15
N GLY A 31 12.28 -4.89 0.84
CA GLY A 31 10.87 -5.23 0.95
C GLY A 31 10.28 -5.94 -0.26
N ASP A 32 10.94 -5.88 -1.42
CA ASP A 32 10.40 -6.22 -2.76
C ASP A 32 8.86 -6.08 -2.77
N ILE A 33 8.38 -4.86 -2.51
CA ILE A 33 6.94 -4.58 -2.43
C ILE A 33 6.24 -5.03 -3.71
N ASP A 34 6.92 -4.93 -4.85
CA ASP A 34 6.46 -5.48 -6.11
C ASP A 34 6.27 -7.00 -6.06
N ALA A 35 7.14 -7.76 -5.37
CA ALA A 35 6.92 -9.20 -5.16
C ALA A 35 5.70 -9.49 -4.28
N LEU A 36 5.46 -8.71 -3.23
CA LEU A 36 4.23 -8.83 -2.44
C LEU A 36 3.01 -8.56 -3.33
N GLN A 37 3.04 -7.48 -4.10
CA GLN A 37 1.98 -7.11 -5.05
C GLN A 37 1.75 -8.18 -6.12
N ARG A 38 2.81 -8.71 -6.73
CA ARG A 38 2.74 -9.80 -7.72
C ARG A 38 2.13 -11.06 -7.11
N THR A 39 2.55 -11.43 -5.91
CA THR A 39 2.03 -12.63 -5.22
C THR A 39 0.54 -12.49 -4.94
N VAL A 40 0.08 -11.32 -4.47
CA VAL A 40 -1.36 -11.04 -4.27
C VAL A 40 -2.14 -11.08 -5.59
N GLN A 41 -1.55 -10.57 -6.67
CA GLN A 41 -2.18 -10.59 -7.99
C GLN A 41 -2.31 -12.01 -8.54
N GLU A 42 -1.27 -12.83 -8.41
CA GLU A 42 -1.27 -14.24 -8.79
C GLU A 42 -2.34 -15.02 -8.00
N GLU A 43 -2.42 -14.79 -6.68
CA GLU A 43 -3.42 -15.42 -5.80
C GLU A 43 -4.84 -15.10 -6.28
N GLN A 44 -5.13 -13.83 -6.58
CA GLN A 44 -6.44 -13.39 -7.08
C GLN A 44 -6.82 -13.97 -8.45
N ILE A 45 -5.84 -14.23 -9.32
CA ILE A 45 -6.08 -14.85 -10.62
C ILE A 45 -6.43 -16.33 -10.43
N LEU A 46 -5.64 -17.04 -9.62
CA LEU A 46 -5.87 -18.45 -9.33
C LEU A 46 -7.19 -18.68 -8.61
N ALA A 47 -7.55 -17.82 -7.66
CA ALA A 47 -8.84 -17.89 -6.96
C ALA A 47 -10.05 -17.73 -7.88
N LYS A 48 -9.91 -17.07 -9.04
CA LYS A 48 -11.00 -16.86 -10.02
C LYS A 48 -11.09 -17.92 -11.12
N LYS A 49 -10.02 -18.71 -11.36
CA LYS A 49 -10.02 -19.84 -12.32
C LYS A 49 -11.05 -20.95 -12.05
N PRO A 50 -11.37 -21.34 -10.80
CA PRO A 50 -12.26 -22.48 -10.57
C PRO A 50 -13.72 -22.22 -10.96
N GLU A 51 -14.16 -20.96 -11.10
CA GLU A 51 -15.54 -20.64 -11.49
C GLU A 51 -15.80 -20.81 -13.00
N THR A 52 -14.78 -20.66 -13.85
CA THR A 52 -14.92 -20.71 -15.32
C THR A 52 -14.65 -22.08 -15.92
N THR A 53 -14.12 -23.02 -15.14
CA THR A 53 -13.65 -24.31 -15.65
C THR A 53 -14.48 -25.39 -14.96
N CYS A 54 -15.42 -26.03 -15.67
CA CYS A 54 -16.07 -27.26 -15.21
C CYS A 54 -14.97 -28.31 -14.97
N SER A 55 -14.41 -28.38 -13.76
CA SER A 55 -13.07 -28.95 -13.60
C SER A 55 -13.00 -30.22 -12.75
N TRP A 56 -12.32 -31.19 -13.36
CA TRP A 56 -11.98 -32.52 -12.88
C TRP A 56 -11.14 -32.49 -11.57
N PRO A 57 -11.18 -33.55 -10.74
CA PRO A 57 -10.49 -33.61 -9.44
C PRO A 57 -8.98 -33.33 -9.47
N ILE A 58 -8.30 -33.72 -10.56
CA ILE A 58 -6.84 -33.57 -10.71
C ILE A 58 -6.44 -32.08 -10.80
N TYR A 59 -7.15 -31.29 -11.61
CA TYR A 59 -6.89 -29.86 -11.79
C TYR A 59 -7.16 -29.03 -10.52
N ARG A 60 -8.10 -29.48 -9.68
CA ARG A 60 -8.40 -28.85 -8.38
C ARG A 60 -7.21 -28.97 -7.42
N ASN A 61 -6.54 -30.11 -7.40
CA ASN A 61 -5.39 -30.35 -6.52
C ASN A 61 -4.18 -29.50 -6.92
N ASP A 62 -3.95 -29.31 -8.23
CA ASP A 62 -2.86 -28.48 -8.74
C ASP A 62 -3.07 -27.00 -8.37
N ILE A 63 -4.29 -26.47 -8.53
CA ILE A 63 -4.61 -25.09 -8.10
C ILE A 63 -4.40 -24.91 -6.60
N GLN A 64 -4.82 -25.89 -5.79
CA GLN A 64 -4.66 -25.82 -4.34
C GLN A 64 -3.18 -25.79 -3.95
N ALA A 65 -2.35 -26.61 -4.59
CA ALA A 65 -0.90 -26.61 -4.38
C ALA A 65 -0.27 -25.26 -4.79
N GLU A 66 -0.68 -24.68 -5.92
CA GLU A 66 -0.21 -23.35 -6.35
C GLU A 66 -0.63 -22.25 -5.35
N LEU A 67 -1.87 -22.25 -4.88
CA LEU A 67 -2.34 -21.30 -3.86
C LEU A 67 -1.57 -21.45 -2.54
N GLN A 68 -1.28 -22.68 -2.10
CA GLN A 68 -0.43 -22.92 -0.92
C GLN A 68 0.99 -22.39 -1.12
N ALA A 69 1.57 -22.58 -2.30
CA ALA A 69 2.89 -22.04 -2.64
C ALA A 69 2.91 -20.50 -2.61
N LEU A 70 1.88 -19.85 -3.16
CA LEU A 70 1.74 -18.39 -3.10
C LEU A 70 1.56 -17.88 -1.67
N ASN A 71 0.75 -18.57 -0.86
CA ASN A 71 0.58 -18.24 0.56
C ASN A 71 1.91 -18.33 1.33
N LYS A 72 2.68 -19.40 1.12
CA LYS A 72 4.01 -19.56 1.70
C LYS A 72 4.96 -18.44 1.25
N ARG A 73 4.95 -18.10 -0.05
CA ARG A 73 5.77 -17.03 -0.61
C ARG A 73 5.42 -15.67 0.00
N TYR A 74 4.14 -15.33 0.06
CA TYR A 74 3.67 -14.08 0.67
C TYR A 74 4.11 -14.02 2.14
N TRP A 75 3.91 -15.09 2.91
CA TRP A 75 4.28 -15.15 4.32
C TRP A 75 5.78 -14.90 4.53
N LEU A 76 6.65 -15.48 3.69
CA LEU A 76 8.10 -15.26 3.75
C LEU A 76 8.48 -13.80 3.43
N LEU A 77 7.89 -13.23 2.38
CA LEU A 77 8.14 -11.84 1.98
C LEU A 77 7.68 -10.85 3.06
N GLU A 78 6.48 -11.08 3.62
CA GLU A 78 5.95 -10.26 4.70
C GLU A 78 6.84 -10.31 5.95
N ARG A 79 7.32 -11.50 6.34
CA ARG A 79 8.29 -11.65 7.45
C ARG A 79 9.59 -10.92 7.19
N GLN A 80 10.13 -11.01 5.97
CA GLN A 80 11.34 -10.28 5.59
C GLN A 80 11.12 -8.77 5.71
N TRP A 81 9.96 -8.29 5.24
CA TRP A 81 9.58 -6.89 5.34
C TRP A 81 9.50 -6.44 6.81
N TRP A 82 8.79 -7.18 7.66
CA TRP A 82 8.70 -6.88 9.10
C TRP A 82 10.05 -6.95 9.81
N LYS A 83 10.92 -7.89 9.44
CA LYS A 83 12.28 -7.97 9.98
C LYS A 83 13.06 -6.69 9.71
N VAL A 84 12.94 -6.14 8.51
CA VAL A 84 13.62 -4.89 8.17
C VAL A 84 12.96 -3.71 8.87
N ARG A 85 11.62 -3.56 8.81
CA ARG A 85 10.91 -2.50 9.55
C ARG A 85 11.28 -2.48 11.04
N ASN A 86 11.31 -3.65 11.69
CA ASN A 86 11.60 -3.74 13.12
C ASN A 86 13.09 -3.61 13.47
N SER A 87 13.98 -3.53 12.48
CA SER A 87 15.40 -3.24 12.71
C SER A 87 15.68 -1.76 12.93
N PHE A 88 14.70 -0.88 12.66
CA PHE A 88 14.82 0.56 12.87
C PHE A 88 14.31 0.96 14.26
N VAL A 89 14.93 1.98 14.83
CA VAL A 89 14.45 2.62 16.05
C VAL A 89 13.18 3.40 15.73
N GLU A 90 12.22 3.40 16.66
CA GLU A 90 11.00 4.20 16.54
C GLU A 90 11.35 5.67 16.29
N GLY A 91 10.75 6.26 15.25
CA GLY A 91 11.25 7.52 14.71
C GLY A 91 10.45 8.06 13.53
N PRO A 92 10.85 9.22 12.97
CA PRO A 92 10.11 9.86 11.89
C PRO A 92 9.86 8.98 10.67
N LEU A 93 10.82 8.12 10.30
CA LEU A 93 10.70 7.22 9.15
C LEU A 93 9.58 6.20 9.34
N ILE A 94 9.57 5.50 10.47
CA ILE A 94 8.54 4.48 10.76
C ILE A 94 7.17 5.12 10.88
N ARG A 95 7.06 6.26 11.56
CA ARG A 95 5.80 7.00 11.66
C ARG A 95 5.28 7.48 10.31
N ALA A 96 6.16 8.00 9.44
CA ALA A 96 5.78 8.43 8.10
C ALA A 96 5.28 7.25 7.25
N PHE A 97 5.98 6.11 7.32
CA PHE A 97 5.54 4.89 6.66
C PHE A 97 4.18 4.43 7.18
N ASP A 98 4.01 4.28 8.49
CA ASP A 98 2.76 3.79 9.09
C ASP A 98 1.60 4.74 8.78
N LEU A 99 1.82 6.06 8.84
CA LEU A 99 0.85 7.06 8.45
C LEU A 99 0.46 6.91 6.98
N TRP A 100 1.42 6.79 6.07
CA TRP A 100 1.17 6.57 4.65
C TRP A 100 0.37 5.28 4.41
N ARG A 101 0.75 4.20 5.10
CA ARG A 101 0.11 2.88 4.93
C ARG A 101 -1.23 2.74 5.64
N SER A 102 -1.55 3.63 6.59
CA SER A 102 -2.87 3.70 7.22
C SER A 102 -3.98 4.07 6.23
N HIS A 103 -3.63 4.77 5.14
CA HIS A 103 -4.60 5.12 4.12
C HIS A 103 -4.89 3.90 3.22
N PRO A 104 -6.13 3.38 3.18
CA PRO A 104 -6.46 2.14 2.47
C PRO A 104 -6.19 2.22 0.96
N LEU A 105 -6.30 3.43 0.39
CA LEU A 105 -6.04 3.72 -1.02
C LEU A 105 -4.67 4.35 -1.31
N TRP A 106 -3.66 4.20 -0.43
CA TRP A 106 -2.30 4.72 -0.66
C TRP A 106 -1.74 4.35 -2.05
N TYR A 107 -2.07 3.15 -2.54
CA TYR A 107 -1.60 2.64 -3.83
C TYR A 107 -2.23 3.35 -5.03
N MET A 108 -3.29 4.15 -4.81
CA MET A 108 -3.93 4.99 -5.82
C MET A 108 -3.29 6.38 -5.94
N HIS A 109 -2.10 6.57 -5.37
CA HIS A 109 -1.31 7.78 -5.57
C HIS A 109 -1.08 8.03 -7.08
N ARG A 110 -1.27 9.27 -7.52
CA ARG A 110 -1.23 9.72 -8.92
C ARG A 110 -0.03 9.17 -9.70
N VAL A 111 1.17 9.23 -9.12
CA VAL A 111 2.39 8.71 -9.77
C VAL A 111 2.32 7.21 -10.05
N LEU A 112 1.74 6.40 -9.14
CA LEU A 112 1.59 4.96 -9.35
C LEU A 112 0.48 4.65 -10.37
N VAL A 113 -0.57 5.48 -10.40
CA VAL A 113 -1.64 5.40 -11.42
C VAL A 113 -1.07 5.71 -12.80
N GLU A 114 -0.32 6.81 -12.94
CA GLU A 114 0.34 7.20 -14.19
C GLU A 114 1.34 6.12 -14.65
N ASP A 115 2.08 5.54 -13.72
CA ASP A 115 2.98 4.43 -14.01
C ASP A 115 2.23 3.22 -14.57
N CYS A 116 1.12 2.85 -13.93
CA CYS A 116 0.24 1.80 -14.42
C CYS A 116 -0.28 2.10 -15.84
N VAL A 117 -0.70 3.34 -16.12
CA VAL A 117 -1.15 3.76 -17.46
C VAL A 117 -0.03 3.60 -18.50
N ARG A 118 1.18 4.09 -18.21
CA ARG A 118 2.33 4.03 -19.12
C ARG A 118 2.77 2.61 -19.44
N ARG A 119 2.55 1.67 -18.52
CA ARG A 119 2.77 0.23 -18.68
C ARG A 119 1.65 -0.50 -19.43
N GLY A 120 0.60 0.20 -19.87
CA GLY A 120 -0.59 -0.41 -20.49
C GLY A 120 -1.49 -1.16 -19.50
N GLY A 121 -1.44 -0.80 -18.22
CA GLY A 121 -2.16 -1.46 -17.13
C GLY A 121 -3.65 -1.14 -17.04
N CYS A 122 -4.28 -1.48 -15.91
CA CYS A 122 -5.73 -1.28 -15.69
C CYS A 122 -6.17 0.18 -15.82
N CYS A 123 -5.34 1.10 -15.32
CA CYS A 123 -5.70 2.50 -15.15
C CYS A 123 -5.93 3.23 -16.48
N SER A 124 -5.34 2.76 -17.58
CA SER A 124 -5.54 3.39 -18.90
C SER A 124 -6.96 3.24 -19.45
N ARG A 125 -7.74 2.28 -18.92
CA ARG A 125 -9.12 2.00 -19.35
C ARG A 125 -10.17 2.61 -18.45
N SER A 126 -9.77 3.24 -17.34
CA SER A 126 -10.68 3.80 -16.33
C SER A 126 -11.74 2.81 -15.85
N CYS A 127 -11.41 1.50 -15.81
CA CYS A 127 -12.39 0.45 -15.48
C CYS A 127 -12.66 0.29 -13.97
N GLY A 128 -12.12 1.17 -13.12
CA GLY A 128 -12.32 1.15 -11.66
C GLY A 128 -11.65 0.00 -10.89
N CYS A 129 -11.26 -1.10 -11.55
CA CYS A 129 -10.87 -2.35 -10.87
C CYS A 129 -9.67 -2.26 -9.93
N CYS A 130 -8.85 -1.21 -10.09
CA CYS A 130 -7.70 -0.99 -9.23
C CYS A 130 -8.12 -0.30 -7.92
N ALA A 131 -9.04 0.67 -7.96
CA ALA A 131 -9.66 1.25 -6.76
C ALA A 131 -10.65 0.29 -6.08
N ASP A 132 -11.46 -0.42 -6.87
CA ASP A 132 -12.46 -1.39 -6.38
C ASP A 132 -11.87 -2.72 -5.91
N ARG A 133 -10.55 -2.81 -5.86
CA ARG A 133 -9.87 -4.05 -5.51
C ARG A 133 -10.14 -4.38 -4.05
N LYS A 134 -10.88 -5.46 -3.81
CA LYS A 134 -10.98 -6.09 -2.48
C LYS A 134 -9.65 -6.73 -2.12
N ILE A 135 -8.82 -5.99 -1.40
CA ILE A 135 -7.57 -6.50 -0.84
C ILE A 135 -7.89 -7.10 0.52
N ASN A 136 -7.51 -8.35 0.73
CA ASN A 136 -7.67 -8.99 2.03
C ASN A 136 -6.90 -8.18 3.08
N LYS A 137 -7.47 -7.99 4.27
CA LYS A 137 -6.80 -7.32 5.40
C LYS A 137 -5.41 -7.94 5.68
N THR A 138 -5.26 -9.25 5.49
CA THR A 138 -3.99 -9.98 5.65
C THR A 138 -3.02 -9.84 4.46
N ARG A 139 -3.38 -9.06 3.44
CA ARG A 139 -2.62 -8.84 2.20
C ARG A 139 -2.38 -7.36 1.92
N GLN A 140 -2.61 -6.49 2.90
CA GLN A 140 -2.55 -5.03 2.72
C GLN A 140 -1.17 -4.53 2.30
N LEU A 141 -0.07 -5.16 2.74
CA LEU A 141 1.29 -4.80 2.32
C LEU A 141 1.50 -4.98 0.81
N GLY A 142 0.86 -6.00 0.22
CA GLY A 142 0.86 -6.26 -1.22
C GLY A 142 -0.19 -5.49 -2.02
N ALA A 143 -0.79 -4.45 -1.45
CA ALA A 143 -1.64 -3.55 -2.22
C ALA A 143 -0.84 -2.79 -3.27
N GLY A 144 -1.42 -2.55 -4.46
CA GLY A 144 -0.66 -2.01 -5.58
C GLY A 144 -1.37 -2.10 -6.93
N HIS A 145 -0.82 -1.38 -7.90
CA HIS A 145 -1.23 -1.50 -9.30
C HIS A 145 -0.74 -2.80 -9.93
N CYS A 146 -1.48 -3.26 -10.93
CA CYS A 146 -1.15 -4.51 -11.60
C CYS A 146 0.13 -4.41 -12.43
N VAL A 147 0.98 -5.42 -12.29
CA VAL A 147 2.12 -5.66 -13.17
C VAL A 147 1.70 -6.71 -14.18
N GLU A 148 1.01 -6.30 -15.24
CA GLU A 148 0.68 -7.04 -16.49
C GLU A 148 -0.10 -8.38 -16.39
N LEU A 149 0.13 -9.16 -15.34
CA LEU A 149 -0.42 -10.48 -15.05
C LEU A 149 -1.86 -10.43 -14.58
N CYS A 150 -2.40 -9.28 -14.16
CA CYS A 150 -3.77 -9.26 -13.68
C CYS A 150 -4.73 -9.72 -14.78
N GLY A 151 -5.74 -10.51 -14.41
CA GLY A 151 -6.69 -11.05 -15.38
C GLY A 151 -7.38 -9.99 -16.24
N CYS A 152 -7.52 -8.75 -15.74
CA CYS A 152 -8.06 -7.63 -16.52
C CYS A 152 -7.10 -7.22 -17.67
N CYS A 153 -5.81 -7.05 -17.38
CA CYS A 153 -4.81 -6.71 -18.40
C CYS A 153 -4.59 -7.86 -19.37
N HIS A 154 -4.57 -9.11 -18.89
CA HIS A 154 -4.47 -10.28 -19.76
C HIS A 154 -5.63 -10.34 -20.77
N ARG A 155 -6.88 -10.17 -20.30
CA ARG A 155 -8.07 -10.14 -21.18
C ARG A 155 -8.04 -8.98 -22.16
N ALA A 156 -7.68 -7.79 -21.70
CA ALA A 156 -7.60 -6.60 -22.56
C ALA A 156 -6.51 -6.74 -23.62
N ARG A 157 -5.38 -7.37 -23.28
CA ARG A 157 -4.28 -7.63 -24.20
C ARG A 157 -4.62 -8.71 -25.24
N GLY A 158 -5.44 -9.71 -24.88
CA GLY A 158 -5.95 -10.72 -25.81
C GLY A 158 -4.97 -11.86 -26.16
N PHE A 159 -3.79 -11.90 -25.55
CA PHE A 159 -2.81 -12.98 -25.74
C PHE A 159 -2.04 -13.28 -24.45
N ALA A 160 -1.34 -14.41 -24.38
CA ALA A 160 -0.43 -14.73 -23.29
C ALA A 160 0.99 -14.27 -23.63
N LEU A 161 1.76 -13.78 -22.65
CA LEU A 161 3.19 -13.57 -22.85
C LEU A 161 3.97 -14.85 -22.57
N THR A 162 4.96 -15.13 -23.41
CA THR A 162 5.98 -16.13 -23.16
C THR A 162 6.84 -15.74 -21.95
N LYS A 163 7.56 -16.71 -21.36
CA LYS A 163 8.51 -16.44 -20.27
C LYS A 163 9.58 -15.39 -20.66
N LYS A 164 10.00 -15.37 -21.93
CA LYS A 164 11.01 -14.44 -22.45
C LYS A 164 10.44 -13.00 -22.51
N GLU A 165 9.23 -12.84 -23.02
CA GLU A 165 8.57 -11.54 -23.11
C GLU A 165 8.25 -10.97 -21.73
N LYS A 166 7.78 -11.81 -20.79
CA LYS A 166 7.58 -11.40 -19.39
C LYS A 166 8.86 -10.86 -18.78
N ARG A 167 9.99 -11.56 -18.95
CA ARG A 167 11.29 -11.09 -18.44
C ARG A 167 11.70 -9.77 -19.09
N LYS A 168 11.57 -9.66 -20.41
CA LYS A 168 11.90 -8.43 -21.14
C LYS A 168 11.07 -7.25 -20.63
N PHE A 169 9.76 -7.43 -20.48
CA PHE A 169 8.86 -6.41 -19.93
C PHE A 169 9.27 -5.99 -18.51
N LEU A 170 9.60 -6.94 -17.64
CA LEU A 170 10.07 -6.65 -16.28
C LEU A 170 11.36 -5.82 -16.28
N THR A 171 12.27 -6.08 -17.22
CA THR A 171 13.51 -5.31 -17.38
C THR A 171 13.23 -3.92 -17.96
N ASP A 172 12.48 -3.82 -19.06
CA ASP A 172 12.23 -2.57 -19.79
C ASP A 172 11.50 -1.52 -18.92
N PHE A 173 10.64 -1.97 -18.00
CA PHE A 173 9.93 -1.10 -17.06
C PHE A 173 10.58 -1.06 -15.67
N HIS A 174 11.84 -1.50 -15.52
CA HIS A 174 12.59 -1.44 -14.27
C HIS A 174 11.79 -2.02 -13.08
N ILE A 175 11.03 -3.10 -13.33
CA ILE A 175 10.23 -3.84 -12.33
C ILE A 175 11.13 -4.78 -11.51
N VAL A 176 12.40 -4.86 -11.86
CA VAL A 176 13.48 -5.32 -10.99
C VAL A 176 14.08 -4.14 -10.22
N ASN A 177 14.65 -4.42 -9.05
CA ASN A 177 15.41 -3.40 -8.32
C ASN A 177 16.78 -3.23 -8.98
N ASP A 178 16.93 -2.17 -9.77
CA ASP A 178 18.14 -1.89 -10.56
C ASP A 178 18.79 -0.53 -10.25
N GLY A 179 18.32 0.15 -9.21
CA GLY A 179 18.83 1.46 -8.81
C GLY A 179 18.54 2.59 -9.80
N SER A 180 17.73 2.37 -10.85
CA SER A 180 17.36 3.41 -11.80
C SER A 180 16.60 4.55 -11.12
N PHE A 181 16.75 5.78 -11.63
CA PHE A 181 15.96 6.93 -11.18
C PHE A 181 14.45 6.67 -11.25
N TYR A 182 14.03 5.96 -12.29
CA TYR A 182 12.66 5.53 -12.44
C TYR A 182 12.22 4.63 -11.28
N ARG A 183 13.01 3.59 -10.95
CA ARG A 183 12.75 2.70 -9.81
C ARG A 183 12.72 3.48 -8.49
N MET A 184 13.69 4.36 -8.27
CA MET A 184 13.73 5.20 -7.07
C MET A 184 12.46 6.05 -6.92
N ARG A 185 11.95 6.63 -8.02
CA ARG A 185 10.69 7.39 -8.02
C ARG A 185 9.51 6.53 -7.62
N ILE A 186 9.37 5.33 -8.18
CA ILE A 186 8.25 4.42 -7.86
C ILE A 186 8.33 3.92 -6.41
N ASN A 187 9.51 3.52 -5.95
CA ASN A 187 9.71 3.08 -4.57
C ASN A 187 9.39 4.21 -3.58
N ARG A 188 9.83 5.44 -3.86
CA ARG A 188 9.63 6.56 -2.95
C ARG A 188 8.16 6.87 -2.72
N VAL A 189 7.37 6.85 -3.80
CA VAL A 189 5.91 7.01 -3.72
C VAL A 189 5.26 5.80 -3.04
N SER A 190 5.70 4.58 -3.36
CA SER A 190 5.07 3.37 -2.84
C SER A 190 5.28 3.20 -1.33
N ILE A 191 6.45 3.60 -0.83
CA ILE A 191 6.84 3.43 0.57
C ILE A 191 6.47 4.66 1.41
N TRP A 192 6.63 5.86 0.85
CA TRP A 192 6.55 7.10 1.61
C TRP A 192 5.44 8.06 1.16
N GLY A 193 4.78 7.78 0.02
CA GLY A 193 3.86 8.73 -0.61
C GLY A 193 4.55 9.94 -1.24
N LEU A 194 5.88 10.00 -1.25
CA LEU A 194 6.61 11.20 -1.67
C LEU A 194 6.95 11.18 -3.16
N SER A 195 6.49 12.20 -3.88
CA SER A 195 6.93 12.50 -5.24
C SER A 195 8.20 13.36 -5.21
N LEU A 196 9.18 13.08 -6.08
CA LEU A 196 10.47 13.79 -6.11
C LEU A 196 10.33 15.29 -6.39
N ASP A 197 9.31 15.69 -7.15
CA ASP A 197 9.19 17.03 -7.71
C ASP A 197 7.95 17.79 -7.20
N SER A 198 7.29 17.30 -6.15
CA SER A 198 6.08 17.93 -5.59
C SER A 198 6.18 18.08 -4.08
N HIS A 199 5.67 19.21 -3.60
CA HIS A 199 5.48 19.52 -2.18
C HIS A 199 4.00 19.39 -1.77
N ASP A 200 3.17 18.88 -2.67
CA ASP A 200 1.77 18.62 -2.38
C ASP A 200 1.66 17.58 -1.27
N ASN A 201 0.59 17.66 -0.49
CA ASN A 201 0.30 16.65 0.50
C ASN A 201 0.15 15.28 -0.21
N PRO A 202 0.86 14.23 0.22
CA PRO A 202 0.80 12.92 -0.42
C PRO A 202 -0.62 12.33 -0.47
N PHE A 203 -1.49 12.70 0.48
CA PHE A 203 -2.89 12.25 0.50
C PHE A 203 -3.75 12.96 -0.55
N ASP A 204 -3.47 14.22 -0.87
CA ASP A 204 -4.18 14.98 -1.92
C ASP A 204 -3.83 14.45 -3.32
N MET A 205 -2.69 13.74 -3.43
CA MET A 205 -2.26 13.08 -4.65
C MET A 205 -2.92 11.70 -4.86
N ILE A 206 -3.76 11.22 -3.94
CA ILE A 206 -4.50 9.97 -4.11
C ILE A 206 -5.68 10.23 -5.05
N VAL A 207 -5.63 9.63 -6.24
CA VAL A 207 -6.64 9.85 -7.28
C VAL A 207 -7.57 8.65 -7.39
N ILE A 208 -8.87 8.91 -7.33
CA ILE A 208 -9.89 7.89 -7.44
C ILE A 208 -10.56 8.05 -8.80
N PRO A 209 -10.58 7.00 -9.64
CA PRO A 209 -11.26 7.05 -10.92
C PRO A 209 -12.74 7.41 -10.74
N PRO A 210 -13.33 8.20 -11.66
CA PRO A 210 -14.75 8.50 -11.67
C PRO A 210 -15.58 7.19 -11.64
N GLY A 211 -16.56 7.11 -10.74
CA GLY A 211 -17.41 5.92 -10.53
C GLY A 211 -17.01 5.03 -9.35
N CYS A 212 -15.85 5.26 -8.73
CA CYS A 212 -15.37 4.54 -7.54
C CYS A 212 -15.57 5.31 -6.22
N GLU A 213 -16.30 6.43 -6.22
CA GLU A 213 -16.48 7.34 -5.07
C GLU A 213 -17.17 6.66 -3.87
N LYS A 214 -17.94 5.61 -4.13
CA LYS A 214 -18.64 4.81 -3.12
C LYS A 214 -17.69 4.10 -2.13
N ILE A 215 -16.41 3.95 -2.47
CA ILE A 215 -15.41 3.28 -1.62
C ILE A 215 -14.95 4.19 -0.50
N VAL A 216 -14.64 5.45 -0.81
CA VAL A 216 -14.24 6.46 0.19
C VAL A 216 -15.34 6.67 1.21
N LEU A 217 -16.58 6.82 0.74
CA LEU A 217 -17.72 7.05 1.62
C LEU A 217 -17.96 5.88 2.58
N LYS A 218 -17.76 4.62 2.14
CA LYS A 218 -17.92 3.45 3.01
C LYS A 218 -16.82 3.33 4.06
N GLU A 219 -15.59 3.71 3.73
CA GLU A 219 -14.47 3.65 4.66
C GLU A 219 -14.47 4.83 5.63
N GLN A 220 -14.81 6.04 5.18
CA GLN A 220 -15.01 7.21 6.03
C GLN A 220 -16.12 6.93 7.06
N MET A 221 -17.29 6.44 6.61
CA MET A 221 -18.37 6.07 7.51
C MET A 221 -18.05 4.90 8.45
N ALA A 222 -17.13 4.01 8.08
CA ALA A 222 -16.66 2.93 8.95
C ALA A 222 -15.66 3.44 10.01
N LYS A 223 -14.86 4.45 9.66
CA LYS A 223 -13.91 5.12 10.56
C LYS A 223 -14.64 6.01 11.57
N ASP A 224 -15.61 6.80 11.10
CA ASP A 224 -16.47 7.64 11.93
C ASP A 224 -17.29 6.79 12.92
N LYS A 225 -17.72 5.58 12.51
CA LYS A 225 -18.37 4.61 13.40
C LYS A 225 -17.44 3.97 14.42
N ALA A 226 -16.15 3.81 14.10
CA ALA A 226 -15.18 3.26 15.05
C ALA A 226 -14.79 4.29 16.11
N GLU A 227 -14.67 5.57 15.73
CA GLU A 227 -14.41 6.68 16.65
C GLU A 227 -15.61 6.95 17.58
N GLN A 228 -16.85 6.84 17.09
CA GLN A 228 -18.06 6.95 17.94
C GLN A 228 -18.21 5.84 18.99
N VAL A 229 -17.66 4.66 18.75
CA VAL A 229 -17.71 3.54 19.71
C VAL A 229 -16.68 3.72 20.83
N ASP A 230 -15.59 4.44 20.56
CA ASP A 230 -14.53 4.72 21.55
C ASP A 230 -14.91 5.90 22.48
N GLU A 231 -15.64 6.89 21.95
CA GLU A 231 -16.19 7.99 22.77
C GLU A 231 -17.37 7.57 23.66
N GLY A 232 -18.08 6.49 23.32
CA GLY A 232 -19.22 5.98 24.09
C GLY A 232 -18.86 5.24 25.38
N PHE A 233 -17.57 5.02 25.68
CA PHE A 233 -17.11 4.25 26.85
C PHE A 233 -16.66 5.13 28.04
N ILE A 234 -16.69 6.46 27.88
CA ILE A 234 -16.41 7.41 28.96
C ILE A 234 -17.69 8.19 29.21
N LEU A 235 -18.61 7.68 30.04
CA LEU A 235 -19.65 8.42 30.77
C LEU A 235 -20.71 7.46 31.37
N ILE A 236 -20.33 6.56 32.28
CA ILE A 236 -21.23 6.12 33.36
C ILE A 236 -20.36 5.75 34.56
N ASP A 237 -20.27 6.64 35.54
CA ASP A 237 -20.12 6.31 36.96
C ASP A 237 -20.29 7.62 37.75
N GLU A 238 -21.54 8.02 37.96
CA GLU A 238 -21.89 8.87 39.10
C GLU A 238 -23.40 8.73 39.40
N GLU A 239 -23.68 8.36 40.64
CA GLU A 239 -24.94 8.46 41.40
C GLU A 239 -26.12 7.54 41.06
N GLU A 240 -26.34 6.54 41.92
CA GLU A 240 -27.65 6.34 42.58
C GLU A 240 -27.48 5.49 43.86
N LYS A 241 -27.49 6.14 45.02
CA LYS A 241 -27.83 5.54 46.31
C LYS A 241 -28.80 6.47 47.02
N GLU A 242 -30.09 6.28 46.75
CA GLU A 242 -31.16 6.77 47.61
C GLU A 242 -31.97 5.59 48.18
N GLU A 243 -32.14 5.69 49.49
CA GLU A 243 -33.32 5.35 50.30
C GLU A 243 -33.83 3.90 50.35
N VAL A 244 -33.50 3.23 51.45
CA VAL A 244 -34.34 2.15 52.01
C VAL A 244 -35.21 2.76 53.09
N GLY A 245 -36.52 2.79 52.81
CA GLY A 245 -37.56 3.30 53.68
C GLY A 245 -37.79 2.46 54.95
N ALA A 246 -38.28 3.17 55.97
CA ALA A 246 -38.80 2.63 57.21
C ALA A 246 -40.10 1.83 57.00
N SER A 247 -40.23 0.69 57.70
CA SER A 247 -41.49 0.08 58.15
C SER A 247 -41.18 -1.09 59.09
N GLY A 248 -41.53 -0.97 60.38
CA GLY A 248 -41.50 -2.06 61.37
C GLY A 248 -40.84 -1.70 62.68
#